data_AF-A0A6N7YID7-F1
#
_entry.id   AF-A0A6N7YID7-F1
#
_cell.length_a   1.000
_cell.length_b   1.000
_cell.length_c   1.000
_cell.angle_alpha   90.00
_cell.angle_beta   90.00
_cell.angle_gamma   90.00
#
_symmetry.space_group_name_H-M   'P 1'
#
loop_
_entity.id
_entity.type
_entity.pdbx_description
1 polymer ?
#
loop_
_entity_poly.entity_id
_entity_poly.type
_entity_poly.pdbx_seq_one_letter_code
_entity_poly.pdbx_strand_id
1 'polypeptide(L)'
;MRRSTIHELLDELHDTCEIVVRHWRPGCELHDAWRAAQDEALDAYAAWAASPGRTAYAVYVAAADRADAAADAYAAAVRPLSAAPAG
;
A
#
# COMPACT_ATOMS: atom_id res chain seq x y z
N MET A 1 14.05 -37.66 24.07
CA MET A 1 13.75 -36.30 23.61
C MET A 1 12.64 -35.75 24.49
N ARG A 2 12.95 -34.87 25.45
CA ARG A 2 11.89 -34.21 26.25
C ARG A 2 11.20 -33.20 25.35
N ARG A 3 9.87 -33.22 25.28
CA ARG A 3 9.08 -32.18 24.63
C ARG A 3 8.97 -31.04 25.65
N SER A 4 9.84 -30.04 25.54
CA SER A 4 9.69 -28.81 26.33
C SER A 4 8.35 -28.17 25.99
N THR A 5 7.64 -27.71 27.01
CA THR A 5 6.31 -27.12 26.84
C THR A 5 6.47 -25.66 26.40
N ILE A 6 5.55 -25.12 25.60
CA ILE A 6 5.63 -23.74 25.11
C ILE A 6 5.86 -22.73 26.26
N HIS A 7 5.26 -23.00 27.42
CA HIS A 7 5.41 -22.17 28.62
C HIS A 7 6.84 -22.13 29.16
N GLU A 8 7.57 -23.25 29.17
CA GLU A 8 8.98 -23.28 29.60
C GLU A 8 9.89 -22.48 28.65
N LEU A 9 9.59 -22.54 27.35
CA LEU A 9 10.36 -21.81 26.33
C LEU A 9 10.09 -20.31 26.39
N LEU A 10 8.89 -19.91 26.81
CA LEU A 10 8.51 -18.51 26.96
C LEU A 10 9.04 -17.92 28.28
N ASP A 11 9.18 -18.72 29.34
CA ASP A 11 9.74 -18.28 30.63
C ASP A 11 11.24 -17.91 30.51
N GLU A 12 11.97 -18.57 29.60
CA GLU A 12 13.37 -18.24 29.28
C GLU A 12 13.50 -16.99 28.40
N LEU A 13 12.42 -16.56 27.75
CA LEU A 13 12.40 -15.34 26.95
C LEU A 13 12.18 -14.13 27.88
N HIS A 14 13.29 -13.50 28.27
CA HIS A 14 13.25 -12.28 29.08
C HIS A 14 12.36 -11.23 28.41
N ASP A 15 11.27 -10.85 29.07
CA ASP A 15 10.40 -9.78 28.61
C ASP A 15 11.22 -8.49 28.54
N THR A 16 11.44 -7.97 27.33
CA THR A 16 12.25 -6.77 27.14
C THR A 16 11.50 -5.51 27.54
N CYS A 17 10.20 -5.62 27.88
CA CYS A 17 9.28 -4.50 28.09
C CYS A 17 9.30 -3.49 26.94
N GLU A 18 9.84 -3.88 25.78
CA GLU A 18 10.00 -3.03 24.62
C GLU A 18 8.85 -3.32 23.67
N ILE A 19 7.94 -2.36 23.55
CA ILE A 19 6.95 -2.40 22.48
C ILE A 19 7.68 -2.04 21.19
N VAL A 20 8.08 -3.05 20.42
CA VAL A 20 8.57 -2.84 19.06
C VAL A 20 7.39 -2.42 18.20
N VAL A 21 7.13 -1.11 18.16
CA VAL A 21 6.22 -0.52 17.18
C VAL A 21 6.92 -0.60 15.84
N ARG A 22 6.66 -1.67 15.06
CA ARG A 22 6.93 -1.62 13.63
C ARG A 22 6.21 -0.39 13.12
N HIS A 23 6.95 0.54 12.54
CA HIS A 23 6.42 1.80 12.04
C HIS A 23 5.43 1.51 10.91
N TRP A 24 4.18 1.22 11.27
CA TRP A 24 3.04 1.20 10.38
C TRP A 24 2.89 2.62 9.90
N ARG A 25 3.42 2.91 8.71
CA ARG A 25 3.16 4.19 8.05
C ARG A 25 1.73 4.14 7.52
N PRO A 26 0.81 4.97 8.03
CA PRO A 26 -0.48 5.13 7.39
C PRO A 26 -0.25 5.41 5.90
N GLY A 27 -0.90 4.63 5.04
CA GLY A 27 -0.77 4.75 3.59
C GLY A 27 0.30 3.88 2.93
N CYS A 28 1.03 3.00 3.62
CA CYS A 28 1.95 2.07 2.93
C CYS A 28 1.22 1.15 1.94
N GLU A 29 0.10 0.55 2.33
CA GLU A 29 -0.72 -0.28 1.43
C GLU A 29 -1.34 0.52 0.28
N LEU A 30 -1.71 1.78 0.54
CA LEU A 30 -2.25 2.68 -0.49
C LEU A 30 -1.18 3.13 -1.47
N HIS A 31 0.05 3.34 -1.00
CA HIS A 31 1.21 3.60 -1.85
C HIS A 31 1.51 2.39 -2.74
N ASP A 32 1.48 1.17 -2.19
CA ASP A 32 1.70 -0.05 -2.97
C ASP A 32 0.57 -0.28 -3.99
N ALA A 33 -0.68 0.01 -3.61
CA ALA A 33 -1.82 -0.03 -4.51
C ALA A 33 -1.71 1.01 -5.65
N TRP A 34 -1.29 2.25 -5.33
CA TRP A 34 -1.01 3.27 -6.33
C TRP A 34 0.09 2.83 -7.29
N ARG A 35 1.19 2.26 -6.78
CA ARG A 35 2.29 1.79 -7.60
C ARG A 35 1.86 0.67 -8.55
N ALA A 36 1.09 -0.31 -8.06
CA ALA A 36 0.57 -1.40 -8.87
C ALA A 36 -0.38 -0.89 -9.99
N ALA A 37 -1.25 0.06 -9.67
CA ALA A 37 -2.12 0.70 -10.67
C ALA A 37 -1.32 1.51 -11.70
N GLN A 38 -0.24 2.18 -11.28
CA GLN A 38 0.64 2.92 -12.16
C GLN A 38 1.40 2.01 -13.13
N ASP A 39 1.91 0.87 -12.65
CA ASP A 39 2.57 -0.14 -13.47
C ASP A 39 1.59 -0.71 -14.52
N GLU A 40 0.34 -1.01 -14.12
CA GLU A 40 -0.70 -1.46 -15.05
C GLU A 40 -1.01 -0.40 -16.14
N ALA A 41 -1.08 0.88 -15.76
CA ALA A 41 -1.29 1.97 -16.71
C ALA A 41 -0.14 2.11 -17.72
N LEU A 42 1.11 1.91 -17.27
CA LEU A 42 2.29 1.92 -18.14
C LEU A 42 2.29 0.74 -19.11
N ASP A 43 1.94 -0.46 -18.65
CA ASP A 43 1.82 -1.64 -19.50
C ASP A 43 0.72 -1.47 -20.56
N ALA A 44 -0.44 -0.93 -20.16
CA ALA A 44 -1.54 -0.63 -21.08
C ALA A 44 -1.17 0.45 -22.09
N TYR A 45 -0.42 1.48 -21.68
CA TYR A 45 0.12 2.50 -22.57
C TYR A 45 1.10 1.91 -23.58
N ALA A 46 2.02 1.05 -23.13
CA ALA A 46 2.99 0.39 -24.00
C ALA A 46 2.29 -0.49 -25.04
N ALA A 47 1.25 -1.25 -24.63
CA ALA A 47 0.44 -2.05 -25.54
C ALA A 47 -0.29 -1.19 -26.58
N TRP A 48 -0.88 -0.06 -26.17
CA TRP A 48 -1.50 0.90 -27.09
C TRP A 48 -0.47 1.55 -28.02
N ALA A 49 0.71 1.93 -27.53
CA ALA A 49 1.76 2.54 -28.34
C ALA A 49 2.29 1.56 -29.40
N ALA A 50 2.40 0.27 -29.07
CA ALA A 50 2.81 -0.78 -30.00
C ALA A 50 1.73 -1.08 -31.05
N SER A 51 0.45 -0.99 -30.69
CA SER A 51 -0.67 -1.21 -31.60
C SER A 51 -1.82 -0.23 -31.32
N PRO A 52 -1.76 0.99 -31.88
CA PRO A 52 -2.75 2.02 -31.58
C PRO A 52 -4.16 1.62 -31.99
N GLY A 53 -5.10 1.79 -31.06
CA GLY A 53 -6.52 1.48 -31.28
C GLY A 53 -7.41 2.05 -30.19
N ARG A 54 -8.67 2.34 -30.53
CA ARG A 54 -9.63 2.95 -29.59
C ARG A 54 -9.87 2.09 -28.35
N THR A 55 -9.94 0.77 -28.52
CA THR A 55 -10.12 -0.17 -27.40
C THR A 55 -8.91 -0.20 -26.48
N ALA A 56 -7.69 -0.29 -27.03
CA ALA A 56 -6.46 -0.27 -26.24
C ALA A 56 -6.27 1.08 -25.53
N TYR A 57 -6.64 2.18 -26.19
CA TYR A 57 -6.64 3.50 -25.56
C TYR A 57 -7.63 3.59 -24.39
N ALA A 58 -8.84 3.04 -24.53
CA ALA A 58 -9.82 3.00 -23.45
C ALA A 58 -9.35 2.16 -22.25
N VAL A 59 -8.64 1.05 -22.50
CA VAL A 59 -8.02 0.24 -21.43
C VAL A 59 -6.93 1.02 -20.70
N TYR A 60 -6.06 1.72 -21.46
CA TYR A 60 -5.06 2.62 -20.88
C TYR A 60 -5.68 3.70 -20.01
N VAL A 61 -6.71 4.41 -20.50
CA VAL A 61 -7.40 5.45 -19.74
C VAL A 61 -8.02 4.88 -18.47
N ALA A 62 -8.69 3.72 -18.54
CA ALA A 62 -9.27 3.10 -17.36
C ALA A 62 -8.21 2.69 -16.30
N ALA A 63 -7.02 2.28 -16.74
CA ALA A 63 -5.90 1.97 -15.84
C ALA A 63 -5.31 3.25 -15.22
N ALA A 64 -5.17 4.32 -16.03
CA ALA A 64 -4.71 5.63 -15.56
C ALA A 64 -5.69 6.22 -14.52
N ASP A 65 -7.00 6.16 -14.77
CA ASP A 65 -8.03 6.64 -13.83
C ASP A 65 -7.95 5.90 -12.48
N ARG A 66 -7.63 4.59 -12.49
CA ARG A 66 -7.41 3.83 -11.25
C ARG A 66 -6.14 4.27 -10.51
N ALA A 67 -5.07 4.59 -11.23
CA ALA A 67 -3.85 5.12 -10.63
C ALA A 67 -4.10 6.47 -9.96
N ASP A 68 -4.82 7.37 -10.64
CA ASP A 68 -5.20 8.68 -10.08
C ASP A 68 -6.07 8.52 -8.82
N ALA A 69 -7.08 7.65 -8.86
CA ALA A 69 -7.92 7.37 -7.69
C ALA A 69 -7.11 6.80 -6.49
N ALA A 70 -6.12 5.95 -6.75
CA ALA A 70 -5.23 5.42 -5.72
C ALA A 70 -4.29 6.50 -5.15
N ALA A 71 -3.79 7.40 -6.00
CA ALA A 71 -2.97 8.54 -5.58
C ALA A 71 -3.76 9.49 -4.66
N ASP A 72 -5.00 9.79 -5.02
CA ASP A 72 -5.91 10.62 -4.21
C ASP A 72 -6.19 9.97 -2.85
N ALA A 73 -6.45 8.65 -2.82
CA ALA A 73 -6.65 7.91 -1.58
C ALA A 73 -5.39 7.93 -0.70
N TYR A 74 -4.21 7.74 -1.28
CA TYR A 74 -2.93 7.82 -0.57
C TYR A 74 -2.69 9.23 0.00
N ALA A 75 -2.89 10.28 -0.81
CA ALA A 75 -2.76 11.66 -0.39
C ALA A 75 -3.73 12.01 0.75
N ALA A 76 -4.97 11.52 0.68
CA ALA A 76 -5.96 11.70 1.74
C ALA A 76 -5.54 11.00 3.04
N ALA A 77 -4.90 9.83 2.96
CA ALA A 77 -4.46 9.05 4.12
C ALA A 77 -3.18 9.58 4.77
N VAL A 78 -2.25 10.15 3.98
CA VAL A 78 -0.99 10.71 4.49
C VAL A 78 -1.16 12.15 4.98
N ARG A 79 -2.20 12.86 4.53
CA ARG A 79 -2.53 14.19 5.04
C ARG A 79 -2.87 14.09 6.54
N PRO A 80 -2.08 14.72 7.42
CA PRO A 80 -2.38 14.71 8.84
C PRO A 80 -3.70 15.43 9.12
N LEU A 81 -4.42 14.97 10.13
CA LEU A 81 -5.64 15.56 10.70
C LEU A 81 -5.32 16.91 11.40
N SER A 82 -4.65 17.86 10.71
CA SER A 82 -4.28 19.16 11.27
C SER A 82 -5.29 20.27 10.97
N ALA A 83 -6.54 19.92 10.64
CA ALA A 83 -7.60 20.87 10.36
C ALA A 83 -8.86 20.55 11.18
N ALA A 84 -8.72 20.58 12.51
CA ALA A 84 -9.86 20.87 13.38
C ALA A 84 -9.85 22.39 13.60
N PRO A 85 -10.89 23.15 13.21
CA PRO A 85 -11.00 24.54 13.60
C PRO A 85 -11.14 24.60 15.13
N ALA A 86 -10.20 25.26 15.80
CA ALA A 86 -10.34 25.64 17.20
C ALA A 86 -11.52 26.61 17.30
N GLY A 87 -12.63 26.13 17.88
CA GLY A 87 -13.72 26.97 18.35
C GLY A 87 -13.37 27.68 19.65
#